data_AF-I4ITJ3-F1
#
_entry.id   AF-I4ITJ3-F1
#
_cell.length_a   1.000
_cell.length_b   1.000
_cell.length_c   1.000
_cell.angle_alpha   90.00
_cell.angle_beta   90.00
_cell.angle_gamma   90.00
#
_symmetry.space_group_name_H-M   'P 1'
#
loop_
_entity.id
_entity.type
_entity.pdbx_description
1 polymer ?
#
loop_
_entity_poly.entity_id
_entity_poly.type
_entity_poly.pdbx_seq_one_letter_code
_entity_poly.pdbx_strand_id
1 'polypeptide(L)'
;MKNNFWGLIWSSFNEIQGVLLGLLGFLGGIALIRYPFNTSIPLDIVIVVSFFTLLLIATLLSAVNTLLRQKQKLEAEVKELQEVNQKLETEIKQRIIPKIIRVQKDANNNILCLLEASDLFAYDIYISFYYTDDDGFENLIAIGFVNVIQNDGKIQAILNQPYPNYQNIIDALDGNDPKLIEKIIIKPSIPRNFNTGQP
;
A
#
# COMPACT_ATOMS: atom_id res chain seq x y z
N MET A 1 20.86 16.64 -6.14
CA MET A 1 20.98 16.60 -7.62
C MET A 1 21.34 15.21 -8.19
N LYS A 2 21.06 14.10 -7.46
CA LYS A 2 21.46 12.74 -7.88
C LYS A 2 20.46 12.02 -8.81
N ASN A 3 19.26 12.59 -9.02
CA ASN A 3 18.16 11.89 -9.68
C ASN A 3 17.74 12.51 -11.04
N ASN A 4 18.47 13.52 -11.53
CA ASN A 4 18.22 14.10 -12.86
C ASN A 4 19.10 13.42 -13.92
N PHE A 5 18.66 13.43 -15.17
CA PHE A 5 19.39 12.88 -16.32
C PHE A 5 20.87 13.28 -16.35
N TRP A 6 21.17 14.56 -16.12
CA TRP A 6 22.54 15.08 -16.01
C TRP A 6 23.33 14.52 -14.82
N GLY A 7 22.66 14.24 -13.71
CA GLY A 7 23.28 13.64 -12.53
C GLY A 7 23.66 12.18 -12.75
N LEU A 8 22.83 11.43 -13.50
CA LEU A 8 23.13 10.05 -13.90
C LEU A 8 24.26 9.99 -14.94
N ILE A 9 24.27 10.90 -15.93
CA ILE A 9 25.39 11.02 -16.87
C ILE A 9 26.68 11.38 -16.12
N TRP A 10 26.63 12.33 -15.18
CA TRP A 10 27.80 12.73 -14.40
C TRP A 10 28.31 11.62 -13.46
N SER A 11 27.42 10.83 -12.87
CA SER A 11 27.84 9.69 -12.04
C SER A 11 28.46 8.58 -12.87
N SER A 12 27.84 8.21 -14.01
CA SER A 12 28.42 7.20 -14.92
C SER A 12 29.73 7.69 -15.55
N PHE A 13 29.86 8.99 -15.80
CA PHE A 13 31.11 9.61 -16.21
C PHE A 13 32.18 9.42 -15.12
N ASN A 14 31.95 9.88 -13.88
CA ASN A 14 32.93 9.76 -12.79
C ASN A 14 33.35 8.31 -12.47
N GLU A 15 32.43 7.35 -12.61
CA GLU A 15 32.69 5.93 -12.35
C GLU A 15 33.61 5.29 -13.41
N ILE A 16 33.51 5.73 -14.67
CA ILE A 16 34.36 5.30 -15.79
C ILE A 16 35.68 6.10 -15.83
N GLN A 17 35.65 7.37 -15.46
CA GLN A 17 36.76 8.33 -15.60
C GLN A 17 38.03 7.91 -14.84
N GLY A 18 37.92 7.31 -13.65
CA GLY A 18 39.11 7.06 -12.82
C GLY A 18 40.12 6.10 -13.46
N VAL A 19 39.65 4.97 -13.96
CA VAL A 19 40.54 3.90 -14.47
C VAL A 19 40.76 4.03 -15.99
N LEU A 20 39.71 4.35 -16.75
CA LEU A 20 39.79 4.37 -18.22
C LEU A 20 40.53 5.61 -18.74
N LEU A 21 40.35 6.81 -18.16
CA LEU A 21 41.17 7.97 -18.53
C LEU A 21 42.61 7.85 -18.03
N GLY A 22 42.83 7.25 -16.86
CA GLY A 22 44.19 6.99 -16.37
C GLY A 22 44.96 6.11 -17.36
N LEU A 23 44.31 5.04 -17.85
CA LEU A 23 44.89 4.11 -18.81
C LEU A 23 45.02 4.75 -20.21
N LEU A 24 44.00 5.46 -20.70
CA LEU A 24 44.06 6.20 -21.97
C LEU A 24 45.09 7.34 -21.96
N GLY A 25 45.21 8.05 -20.85
CA GLY A 25 46.21 9.11 -20.65
C GLY A 25 47.62 8.55 -20.58
N PHE A 26 47.81 7.39 -19.93
CA PHE A 26 49.09 6.68 -19.91
C PHE A 26 49.48 6.18 -21.31
N LEU A 27 48.58 5.51 -22.03
CA LEU A 27 48.81 5.06 -23.39
C LEU A 27 49.03 6.23 -24.36
N GLY A 28 48.25 7.30 -24.22
CA GLY A 28 48.40 8.54 -24.98
C GLY A 28 49.74 9.23 -24.70
N GLY A 29 50.19 9.25 -23.45
CA GLY A 29 51.50 9.76 -23.06
C GLY A 29 52.65 8.98 -23.69
N ILE A 30 52.58 7.64 -23.66
CA ILE A 30 53.57 6.78 -24.34
C ILE A 30 53.57 7.03 -25.85
N ALA A 31 52.39 7.17 -26.47
CA ALA A 31 52.26 7.45 -27.89
C ALA A 31 52.86 8.81 -28.27
N LEU A 32 52.60 9.86 -27.48
CA LEU A 32 53.15 11.20 -27.72
C LEU A 32 54.67 11.27 -27.54
N ILE A 33 55.23 10.47 -26.63
CA ILE A 33 56.70 10.32 -26.49
C ILE A 33 57.29 9.63 -27.72
N ARG A 34 56.58 8.65 -28.30
CA ARG A 34 57.08 7.85 -29.43
C ARG A 34 56.90 8.54 -30.79
N TYR A 35 55.88 9.40 -30.94
CA TYR A 35 55.50 10.08 -32.17
C TYR A 35 55.35 11.60 -31.95
N PRO A 36 56.39 12.41 -32.22
CA PRO A 36 56.28 13.87 -32.16
C PRO A 36 55.32 14.39 -33.24
N PHE A 37 54.58 15.47 -32.92
CA PHE A 37 53.45 16.05 -33.69
C PHE A 37 53.72 16.42 -35.16
N ASN A 38 54.96 16.29 -35.64
CA ASN A 38 55.38 16.61 -37.01
C ASN A 38 55.60 15.37 -37.90
N THR A 39 55.14 14.19 -37.47
CA THR A 39 55.28 12.93 -38.22
C THR A 39 53.95 12.54 -38.86
N SER A 40 53.99 12.16 -40.14
CA SER A 40 52.81 11.61 -40.82
C SER A 40 52.47 10.26 -40.18
N ILE A 41 51.32 10.19 -39.51
CA ILE A 41 50.84 8.95 -38.90
C ILE A 41 50.45 7.99 -40.04
N PRO A 42 50.97 6.76 -40.05
CA PRO A 42 50.64 5.82 -41.11
C PRO A 42 49.19 5.35 -40.95
N LEU A 43 48.49 5.22 -42.09
CA LEU A 43 47.05 5.00 -42.16
C LEU A 43 46.61 3.67 -41.50
N ASP A 44 47.49 2.67 -41.53
CA ASP A 44 47.31 1.36 -40.90
C ASP A 44 47.08 1.47 -39.38
N ILE A 45 47.87 2.29 -38.67
CA ILE A 45 47.71 2.51 -37.23
C ILE A 45 46.38 3.20 -36.94
N VAL A 46 45.97 4.17 -37.75
CA VAL A 46 44.69 4.89 -37.60
C VAL A 46 43.52 3.92 -37.74
N ILE A 47 43.56 3.03 -38.73
CA ILE A 47 42.52 2.02 -38.96
C ILE A 47 42.41 1.07 -37.77
N VAL A 48 43.53 0.55 -37.26
CA VAL A 48 43.54 -0.39 -36.12
C VAL A 48 42.98 0.28 -34.85
N VAL A 49 43.43 1.49 -34.53
CA VAL A 49 42.93 2.23 -33.36
C VAL A 49 41.45 2.59 -33.51
N SER A 50 41.02 2.99 -34.71
CA SER A 50 39.62 3.28 -34.98
C SER A 50 38.73 2.04 -34.84
N PHE A 51 39.21 0.86 -35.24
CA PHE A 51 38.47 -0.38 -35.09
C PHE A 51 38.24 -0.73 -33.61
N PHE A 52 39.29 -0.67 -32.79
CA PHE A 52 39.18 -0.97 -31.36
C PHE A 52 38.34 0.06 -30.59
N THR A 53 38.40 1.34 -30.97
CA THR A 53 37.54 2.37 -30.37
C THR A 53 36.07 2.14 -30.72
N LEU A 54 35.74 1.79 -31.96
CA LEU A 54 34.37 1.44 -32.34
C LEU A 54 33.86 0.18 -31.62
N LEU A 55 34.71 -0.83 -31.45
CA LEU A 55 34.36 -2.05 -30.70
C LEU A 55 34.08 -1.72 -29.22
N LEU A 56 34.90 -0.87 -28.61
CA LEU A 56 34.69 -0.40 -27.24
C LEU A 56 33.35 0.36 -27.11
N ILE A 57 33.08 1.29 -28.04
CA ILE A 57 31.83 2.07 -28.06
C ILE A 57 30.61 1.14 -28.21
N ALA A 58 30.66 0.17 -29.13
CA ALA A 58 29.58 -0.78 -29.34
C ALA A 58 29.32 -1.65 -28.10
N THR A 59 30.39 -2.07 -27.41
CA THR A 59 30.30 -2.86 -26.18
C THR A 59 29.66 -2.04 -25.05
N LEU A 60 30.08 -0.77 -24.90
CA LEU A 60 29.50 0.15 -23.90
C LEU A 60 28.04 0.45 -24.18
N LEU A 61 27.66 0.69 -25.45
CA LEU A 61 26.26 0.89 -25.84
C LEU A 61 25.39 -0.32 -25.51
N SER A 62 25.91 -1.53 -25.75
CA SER A 62 25.21 -2.78 -25.38
C SER A 62 25.01 -2.88 -23.87
N ALA A 63 26.05 -2.61 -23.07
CA ALA A 63 25.98 -2.63 -21.62
C ALA A 63 25.01 -1.58 -21.05
N VAL A 64 24.99 -0.37 -21.61
CA VAL A 64 24.03 0.67 -21.22
C VAL A 64 22.61 0.23 -21.55
N ASN A 65 22.38 -0.35 -22.73
CA ASN A 65 21.05 -0.82 -23.13
C ASN A 65 20.55 -1.95 -22.23
N THR A 66 21.41 -2.89 -21.83
CA THR A 66 21.01 -3.96 -20.89
C THR A 66 20.68 -3.40 -19.51
N LEU A 67 21.47 -2.47 -18.99
CA LEU A 67 21.19 -1.80 -17.71
C LEU A 67 19.88 -1.01 -17.74
N LEU A 68 19.60 -0.30 -18.84
CA LEU A 68 18.32 0.41 -19.01
C LEU A 68 17.13 -0.54 -19.00
N ARG A 69 17.22 -1.68 -19.69
CA ARG A 69 16.16 -2.70 -19.68
C ARG A 69 15.95 -3.29 -18.29
N GLN A 70 17.02 -3.57 -17.55
CA GLN A 70 16.93 -4.06 -16.17
C GLN A 70 16.28 -3.02 -15.25
N LYS A 71 16.67 -1.75 -15.37
CA LYS A 71 16.09 -0.65 -14.59
C LYS A 71 14.60 -0.49 -14.89
N GLN A 72 14.19 -0.57 -16.16
CA GLN A 72 12.78 -0.51 -16.55
C GLN A 72 11.97 -1.68 -15.97
N LYS A 73 12.52 -2.90 -16.03
CA LYS A 73 11.88 -4.10 -15.45
C LYS A 73 11.71 -3.97 -13.94
N LEU A 74 12.76 -3.50 -13.25
CA LEU A 74 12.73 -3.28 -11.80
C LEU A 74 11.72 -2.18 -11.42
N GLU A 75 11.67 -1.08 -12.17
CA GLU A 75 10.68 -0.02 -11.93
C GLU A 75 9.24 -0.52 -12.10
N ALA A 76 8.99 -1.40 -13.07
CA ALA A 76 7.68 -2.01 -13.26
C ALA A 76 7.30 -2.93 -12.08
N GLU A 77 8.21 -3.81 -11.65
CA GLU A 77 8.00 -4.71 -10.50
C GLU A 77 7.77 -3.94 -9.20
N VAL A 78 8.54 -2.87 -8.97
CA VAL A 78 8.35 -2.00 -7.78
C VAL A 78 7.00 -1.31 -7.81
N LYS A 79 6.56 -0.83 -8.99
CA LYS A 79 5.26 -0.16 -9.13
C LYS A 79 4.11 -1.13 -8.85
N GLU A 80 4.17 -2.34 -9.41
CA GLU A 80 3.18 -3.39 -9.15
C GLU A 80 3.11 -3.71 -7.66
N LEU A 81 4.26 -3.87 -7.00
CA LEU A 81 4.32 -4.16 -5.57
C LEU A 81 3.76 -3.01 -4.72
N GLN A 82 3.99 -1.75 -5.14
CA GLN A 82 3.40 -0.58 -4.48
C GLN A 82 1.87 -0.56 -4.60
N GLU A 83 1.32 -0.87 -5.78
CA GLU A 83 -0.12 -0.94 -6.01
C GLU A 83 -0.76 -2.06 -5.14
N VAL A 84 -0.12 -3.24 -5.07
CA VAL A 84 -0.57 -4.35 -4.22
C VAL A 84 -0.53 -3.95 -2.75
N ASN A 85 0.56 -3.35 -2.28
CA ASN A 85 0.67 -2.91 -0.89
C ASN A 85 -0.36 -1.81 -0.54
N GLN A 86 -0.61 -0.87 -1.44
CA GLN A 86 -1.66 0.13 -1.26
C GLN A 86 -3.04 -0.50 -1.14
N LYS A 87 -3.34 -1.49 -2.00
CA LYS A 87 -4.59 -2.23 -1.94
C LYS A 87 -4.74 -2.99 -0.62
N LEU A 88 -3.69 -3.71 -0.20
CA LEU A 88 -3.66 -4.40 1.10
C LEU A 88 -3.83 -3.43 2.26
N GLU A 89 -3.18 -2.26 2.23
CA GLU A 89 -3.38 -1.23 3.24
C GLU A 89 -4.84 -0.76 3.28
N THR A 90 -5.49 -0.60 2.13
CA THR A 90 -6.91 -0.21 2.10
C THR A 90 -7.83 -1.31 2.64
N GLU A 91 -7.57 -2.57 2.30
CA GLU A 91 -8.32 -3.72 2.82
C GLU A 91 -8.11 -3.91 4.33
N ILE A 92 -6.90 -3.70 4.84
CA ILE A 92 -6.60 -3.77 6.28
C ILE A 92 -7.16 -2.57 7.03
N LYS A 93 -7.17 -1.37 6.42
CA LYS A 93 -7.78 -0.17 6.99
C LYS A 93 -9.29 -0.28 7.12
N GLN A 94 -9.95 -1.10 6.30
CA GLN A 94 -11.35 -1.45 6.53
C GLN A 94 -11.42 -2.22 7.85
N ARG A 95 -12.04 -1.58 8.85
CA ARG A 95 -12.11 -2.15 10.19
C ARG A 95 -12.95 -3.42 10.14
N ILE A 96 -12.34 -4.53 10.54
CA ILE A 96 -13.02 -5.82 10.74
C ILE A 96 -14.22 -5.64 11.70
N ILE A 97 -14.04 -4.83 12.75
CA ILE A 97 -15.06 -4.46 13.73
C ILE A 97 -15.53 -3.03 13.41
N PRO A 98 -16.74 -2.83 12.88
CA PRO A 98 -17.23 -1.52 12.50
C PRO A 98 -17.51 -0.66 13.73
N LYS A 99 -17.20 0.64 13.64
CA LYS A 99 -17.62 1.60 14.67
C LYS A 99 -19.06 2.05 14.44
N ILE A 100 -19.74 2.41 15.53
CA ILE A 100 -21.03 3.11 15.44
C ILE A 100 -20.74 4.55 14.99
N ILE A 101 -21.36 4.96 13.89
CA ILE A 101 -21.33 6.32 13.36
C ILE A 101 -22.41 7.16 14.04
N ARG A 102 -23.60 6.58 14.20
CA ARG A 102 -24.76 7.27 14.75
C ARG A 102 -25.77 6.28 15.32
N VAL A 103 -26.47 6.69 16.37
CA VAL A 103 -27.61 5.99 16.95
C VAL A 103 -28.86 6.85 16.81
N GLN A 104 -30.00 6.23 16.54
CA GLN A 104 -31.31 6.89 16.57
C GLN A 104 -32.40 5.89 16.96
N LYS A 105 -33.54 6.38 17.40
CA LYS A 105 -34.74 5.55 17.56
C LYS A 105 -35.59 5.54 16.29
N ASP A 106 -36.18 4.40 15.98
CA ASP A 106 -37.21 4.30 14.95
C ASP A 106 -38.60 4.69 15.50
N ALA A 107 -39.63 4.67 14.65
CA ALA A 107 -41.00 4.98 15.03
C ALA A 107 -41.59 4.02 16.08
N ASN A 108 -41.01 2.84 16.24
CA ASN A 108 -41.39 1.81 17.21
C ASN A 108 -40.51 1.85 18.47
N ASN A 109 -39.70 2.89 18.64
CA ASN A 109 -38.76 3.07 19.75
C ASN A 109 -37.63 2.00 19.78
N ASN A 110 -37.37 1.32 18.66
CA ASN A 110 -36.22 0.44 18.52
C ASN A 110 -34.95 1.27 18.29
N ILE A 111 -33.84 0.82 18.86
CA ILE A 111 -32.55 1.49 18.70
C ILE A 111 -31.92 1.03 17.39
N LEU A 112 -31.74 1.97 16.48
CA LEU A 112 -31.06 1.83 15.20
C LEU A 112 -29.65 2.39 15.29
N CYS A 113 -28.67 1.55 14.96
CA CYS A 113 -27.27 1.92 14.89
C CYS A 113 -26.83 1.93 13.43
N LEU A 114 -26.28 3.06 12.98
CA LEU A 114 -25.56 3.16 11.72
C LEU A 114 -24.08 2.87 11.98
N LEU A 115 -23.53 1.86 11.33
CA LEU A 115 -22.15 1.41 11.50
C LEU A 115 -21.32 1.69 10.24
N GLU A 116 -20.01 1.78 10.43
CA GLU A 116 -19.04 1.74 9.34
C GLU A 116 -19.20 0.46 8.50
N ALA A 117 -18.72 0.50 7.26
CA ALA A 117 -18.70 -0.67 6.40
C ALA A 117 -17.76 -1.75 6.97
N SER A 118 -18.19 -3.01 6.91
CA SER A 118 -17.38 -4.17 7.28
C SER A 118 -17.86 -5.40 6.51
N ASP A 119 -16.91 -6.12 5.91
CA ASP A 119 -17.17 -7.32 5.11
C ASP A 119 -17.57 -8.54 5.96
N LEU A 120 -17.42 -8.47 7.29
CA LEU A 120 -17.85 -9.56 8.19
C LEU A 120 -19.35 -9.54 8.52
N PHE A 121 -20.08 -8.53 8.07
CA PHE A 121 -21.49 -8.35 8.35
C PHE A 121 -22.28 -8.56 7.06
N ALA A 122 -23.31 -9.39 7.15
CA ALA A 122 -24.24 -9.65 6.06
C ALA A 122 -25.65 -9.24 6.48
N TYR A 123 -26.54 -9.09 5.50
CA TYR A 123 -27.96 -8.91 5.78
C TYR A 123 -28.49 -10.07 6.66
N ASP A 124 -29.32 -9.74 7.66
CA ASP A 124 -30.00 -10.70 8.55
C ASP A 124 -29.05 -11.63 9.36
N ILE A 125 -27.83 -11.16 9.65
CA ILE A 125 -26.94 -11.76 10.64
C ILE A 125 -27.27 -11.23 12.04
N TYR A 126 -27.23 -12.11 13.07
CA TYR A 126 -27.21 -11.66 14.46
C TYR A 126 -25.91 -10.91 14.75
N ILE A 127 -26.00 -9.90 15.61
CA ILE A 127 -24.85 -9.14 16.09
C ILE A 127 -24.95 -9.00 17.61
N SER A 128 -23.80 -8.95 18.25
CA SER A 128 -23.67 -8.75 19.69
C SER A 128 -23.06 -7.39 19.97
N PHE A 129 -23.70 -6.64 20.87
CA PHE A 129 -23.22 -5.36 21.36
C PHE A 129 -22.50 -5.58 22.69
N TYR A 130 -21.26 -5.11 22.78
CA TYR A 130 -20.45 -5.15 23.99
C TYR A 130 -20.15 -3.73 24.44
N TYR A 131 -20.13 -3.52 25.76
CA TYR A 131 -19.61 -2.30 26.39
C TYR A 131 -18.28 -2.60 27.06
N THR A 132 -17.26 -1.82 26.75
CA THR A 132 -15.97 -1.86 27.43
C THR A 132 -16.02 -0.98 28.68
N ASP A 133 -15.87 -1.59 29.85
CA ASP A 133 -15.81 -0.86 31.11
C ASP A 133 -14.46 -0.14 31.32
N ASP A 134 -14.33 0.57 32.45
CA ASP A 134 -13.13 1.35 32.75
C ASP A 134 -11.90 0.48 33.04
N ASP A 135 -12.11 -0.78 33.41
CA ASP A 135 -11.07 -1.79 33.62
C ASP A 135 -10.70 -2.52 32.31
N GLY A 136 -11.43 -2.26 31.22
CA GLY A 136 -11.18 -2.80 29.89
C GLY A 136 -11.90 -4.11 29.58
N PHE A 137 -12.83 -4.58 30.41
CA PHE A 137 -13.60 -5.79 30.13
C PHE A 137 -14.74 -5.51 29.16
N GLU A 138 -14.90 -6.40 28.18
CA GLU A 138 -16.03 -6.39 27.26
C GLU A 138 -17.22 -7.13 27.86
N ASN A 139 -18.27 -6.37 28.18
CA ASN A 139 -19.51 -6.91 28.74
C ASN A 139 -20.60 -6.96 27.68
N LEU A 140 -21.23 -8.11 27.46
CA LEU A 140 -22.35 -8.23 26.52
C LEU A 140 -23.56 -7.44 27.06
N ILE A 141 -23.98 -6.41 26.32
CA ILE A 141 -25.06 -5.49 26.74
C ILE A 141 -26.34 -5.66 25.93
N ALA A 142 -26.26 -6.17 24.70
CA ALA A 142 -27.45 -6.43 23.89
C ALA A 142 -27.17 -7.41 22.73
N ILE A 143 -28.23 -8.02 22.23
CA ILE A 143 -28.24 -8.75 20.96
C ILE A 143 -29.11 -7.98 19.96
N GLY A 144 -28.66 -7.93 18.72
CA GLY A 144 -29.38 -7.31 17.62
C GLY A 144 -29.18 -8.06 16.33
N PHE A 145 -29.52 -7.42 15.21
CA PHE A 145 -29.28 -7.97 13.88
C PHE A 145 -29.07 -6.87 12.85
N VAL A 146 -28.43 -7.23 11.75
CA VAL A 146 -28.27 -6.33 10.60
C VAL A 146 -29.60 -6.27 9.83
N ASN A 147 -30.16 -5.07 9.75
CA ASN A 147 -31.39 -4.81 9.03
C ASN A 147 -31.15 -4.54 7.54
N VAL A 148 -30.14 -3.73 7.20
CA VAL A 148 -29.80 -3.44 5.79
C VAL A 148 -28.34 -3.03 5.67
N ILE A 149 -27.71 -3.38 4.55
CA ILE A 149 -26.42 -2.84 4.12
C ILE A 149 -26.70 -1.87 2.99
N GLN A 150 -26.32 -0.61 3.16
CA GLN A 150 -26.59 0.47 2.22
C GLN A 150 -25.71 0.37 0.97
N ASN A 151 -26.06 1.12 -0.09
CA ASN A 151 -25.28 1.16 -1.33
C ASN A 151 -23.84 1.67 -1.13
N ASP A 152 -23.58 2.44 -0.08
CA ASP A 152 -22.25 2.93 0.30
C ASP A 152 -21.51 1.99 1.27
N GLY A 153 -22.06 0.80 1.52
CA GLY A 153 -21.50 -0.23 2.40
C GLY A 153 -21.79 -0.02 3.89
N LYS A 154 -22.39 1.10 4.30
CA LYS A 154 -22.73 1.30 5.72
C LYS A 154 -23.78 0.31 6.18
N ILE A 155 -23.66 -0.13 7.42
CA ILE A 155 -24.50 -1.17 7.99
C ILE A 155 -25.53 -0.50 8.89
N GLN A 156 -26.81 -0.79 8.68
CA GLN A 156 -27.87 -0.43 9.61
C GLN A 156 -28.22 -1.65 10.45
N ALA A 157 -27.99 -1.52 11.75
CA ALA A 157 -28.24 -2.54 12.74
C ALA A 157 -29.41 -2.16 13.65
N ILE A 158 -30.23 -3.14 14.03
CA ILE A 158 -31.28 -2.99 15.04
C ILE A 158 -30.80 -3.68 16.32
N LEU A 159 -30.79 -2.95 17.42
CA LEU A 159 -30.64 -3.51 18.76
C LEU A 159 -32.02 -4.01 19.22
N ASN A 160 -32.14 -5.32 19.46
CA ASN A 160 -33.44 -5.98 19.66
C ASN A 160 -33.63 -6.46 21.11
N GLN A 161 -32.58 -7.01 21.71
CA GLN A 161 -32.64 -7.67 23.02
C GLN A 161 -31.60 -7.02 23.95
N PRO A 162 -31.93 -5.90 24.61
CA PRO A 162 -31.06 -5.31 25.62
C PRO A 162 -31.02 -6.19 26.89
N TYR A 163 -29.86 -6.28 27.52
CA TYR A 163 -29.71 -6.90 28.83
C TYR A 163 -30.14 -5.92 29.93
N PRO A 164 -31.04 -6.30 30.86
CA PRO A 164 -31.61 -5.38 31.85
C PRO A 164 -30.58 -4.63 32.69
N ASN A 165 -29.46 -5.26 33.02
CA ASN A 165 -28.41 -4.67 33.86
C ASN A 165 -27.67 -3.49 33.20
N TYR A 166 -27.85 -3.30 31.89
CA TYR A 166 -27.19 -2.25 31.12
C TYR A 166 -28.18 -1.29 30.47
N GLN A 167 -29.45 -1.27 30.91
CA GLN A 167 -30.49 -0.43 30.32
C GLN A 167 -30.11 1.06 30.35
N ASN A 168 -29.44 1.51 31.41
CA ASN A 168 -28.91 2.88 31.53
C ASN A 168 -27.92 3.24 30.40
N ILE A 169 -27.05 2.30 30.00
CA ILE A 169 -26.10 2.49 28.90
C ILE A 169 -26.87 2.54 27.58
N ILE A 170 -27.81 1.61 27.39
CA ILE A 170 -28.63 1.50 26.18
C ILE A 170 -29.47 2.77 25.95
N ASP A 171 -30.12 3.27 27.00
CA ASP A 171 -30.93 4.49 26.94
C ASP A 171 -30.08 5.73 26.62
N ALA A 172 -28.83 5.76 27.09
CA ALA A 172 -27.89 6.85 26.84
C ALA A 172 -27.33 6.86 25.40
N LEU A 173 -27.41 5.75 24.66
CA LEU A 173 -26.89 5.69 23.27
C LEU A 173 -27.58 6.67 22.32
N ASP A 174 -28.87 6.95 22.54
CA ASP A 174 -29.66 7.90 21.74
C ASP A 174 -29.11 9.34 21.83
N GLY A 175 -28.38 9.66 22.91
CA GLY A 175 -27.70 10.93 23.09
C GLY A 175 -26.51 11.15 22.15
N ASN A 176 -26.06 10.12 21.44
CA ASN A 176 -24.92 10.16 20.51
C ASN A 176 -23.61 10.73 21.13
N ASP A 177 -23.36 10.46 22.42
CA ASP A 177 -22.09 10.84 23.06
C ASP A 177 -20.92 10.06 22.44
N PRO A 178 -19.94 10.74 21.81
CA PRO A 178 -18.80 10.06 21.19
C PRO A 178 -18.01 9.19 22.16
N LYS A 179 -17.88 9.59 23.44
CA LYS A 179 -17.12 8.83 24.43
C LYS A 179 -17.81 7.52 24.78
N LEU A 180 -19.14 7.53 24.85
CA LEU A 180 -19.93 6.33 25.10
C LEU A 180 -19.89 5.41 23.89
N ILE A 181 -20.10 5.96 22.68
CA ILE A 181 -20.08 5.22 21.42
C ILE A 181 -18.74 4.51 21.20
N GLU A 182 -17.61 5.16 21.50
CA GLU A 182 -16.28 4.55 21.35
C GLU A 182 -16.05 3.34 22.27
N LYS A 183 -16.79 3.24 23.38
CA LYS A 183 -16.76 2.09 24.29
C LYS A 183 -17.66 0.93 23.83
N ILE A 184 -18.45 1.12 22.77
CA ILE A 184 -19.32 0.05 22.23
C ILE A 184 -18.61 -0.69 21.12
N ILE A 185 -18.54 -2.01 21.28
CA ILE A 185 -17.95 -2.94 20.31
C ILE A 185 -19.06 -3.81 19.73
N ILE A 186 -19.09 -3.96 18.42
CA ILE A 186 -20.10 -4.77 17.73
C ILE A 186 -19.43 -5.94 17.05
N LYS A 187 -19.88 -7.15 17.36
CA LYS A 187 -19.33 -8.38 16.80
C LYS A 187 -20.40 -9.14 16.00
N PRO A 188 -20.06 -9.66 14.81
CA PRO A 188 -20.96 -10.52 14.06
C PRO A 188 -21.13 -11.86 14.78
N SER A 189 -22.27 -12.52 14.56
CA SER A 189 -22.59 -13.83 15.12
C SER A 189 -23.08 -14.77 14.00
N ILE A 190 -24.17 -15.50 14.20
CA ILE A 190 -24.73 -16.43 13.23
C ILE A 190 -25.83 -15.77 12.38
N PRO A 191 -26.06 -16.23 11.14
CA PRO A 191 -27.24 -15.84 10.37
C PRO A 191 -28.53 -16.22 11.10
N ARG A 192 -29.52 -15.33 11.10
CA ARG A 192 -30.79 -15.57 11.80
C ARG A 192 -31.56 -16.77 11.26
N ASN A 193 -31.47 -17.01 9.95
CA ASN A 193 -32.21 -18.09 9.27
C ASN A 193 -31.42 -19.40 9.12
N PHE A 194 -30.29 -19.60 9.81
CA PHE A 194 -29.56 -20.87 9.76
C PHE A 194 -30.22 -21.99 10.59
N ASN A 195 -31.33 -21.69 11.29
CA ASN A 195 -32.02 -22.59 12.22
C ASN A 195 -33.34 -23.19 11.68
N THR A 196 -33.54 -23.32 10.36
CA THR A 196 -34.65 -24.13 9.81
C THR A 196 -34.23 -25.57 9.50
N GLY A 197 -33.19 -26.08 10.17
CA GLY A 197 -32.93 -27.52 10.27
C GLY A 197 -34.03 -28.20 11.09
N GLN A 198 -35.25 -28.26 10.54
CA GLN A 198 -36.13 -29.39 10.82
C GLN A 198 -35.56 -30.59 10.05
N PRO A 199 -35.46 -31.79 10.66
CA PRO A 199 -35.20 -33.01 9.90
C PRO A 199 -36.26 -33.24 8.83
#